data_AF-A0A816SG74-F1
#
_entry.id   AF-A0A816SG74-F1
#
_cell.length_a   1.000
_cell.length_b   1.000
_cell.length_c   1.000
_cell.angle_alpha   90.00
_cell.angle_beta   90.00
_cell.angle_gamma   90.00
#
_symmetry.space_group_name_H-M   'P 1'
#
loop_
_entity.id
_entity.type
_entity.pdbx_description
1 polymer ?
#
loop_
_entity_poly.entity_id
_entity_poly.type
_entity_poly.pdbx_seq_one_letter_code
_entity_poly.pdbx_strand_id
1 'polypeptide(L)'
;MKCLRIIIGVNLGDRMSNDKILEITGQPPIETIIHRNRLRRFGHANRMMNSDNEPSVVKKITFSYFPEEKRPGNNGIRKMWEDKVKEDIEHCQIKNWRKDSLNRDHWRELINKNVQNRPVHQNIKEIIYEYKRRAVNGINYDLAASHGVTKIKVTEILVKNTNNHYVCPGCGIQFKPQGITNHVKACVNAQVWCKSNKIK
;
A
#
# COMPACT_ATOMS: atom_id res chain seq x y z
N MET A 1 6.13 20.49 5.58
CA MET A 1 4.93 19.65 5.77
C MET A 1 5.36 18.28 6.27
N LYS A 2 4.73 17.75 7.33
CA LYS A 2 5.01 16.37 7.82
C LYS A 2 4.12 15.39 7.06
N CYS A 3 4.66 14.25 6.61
CA CYS A 3 3.85 13.22 5.95
C CYS A 3 2.96 12.49 6.96
N LEU A 4 1.89 11.83 6.47
CA LEU A 4 0.88 11.19 7.32
C LEU A 4 1.49 10.22 8.35
N ARG A 5 2.49 9.43 7.92
CA ARG A 5 3.26 8.52 8.80
C ARG A 5 3.93 9.26 9.97
N ILE A 6 4.56 10.40 9.71
CA ILE A 6 5.19 11.22 10.76
C ILE A 6 4.15 11.78 11.71
N ILE A 7 3.00 12.25 11.19
CA ILE A 7 1.91 12.81 12.01
C ILE A 7 1.37 11.77 13.00
N ILE A 8 1.18 10.53 12.56
CA ILE A 8 0.69 9.43 13.41
C ILE A 8 1.81 8.72 14.18
N GLY A 9 3.07 9.15 14.02
CA GLY A 9 4.21 8.58 14.74
C GLY A 9 4.58 7.15 14.31
N VAL A 10 4.41 6.82 13.04
CA VAL A 10 4.73 5.51 12.44
C VAL A 10 5.94 5.63 11.53
N ASN A 11 6.87 4.67 11.62
CA ASN A 11 8.05 4.59 10.76
C ASN A 11 7.93 3.43 9.75
N LEU A 12 8.96 3.22 8.93
CA LEU A 12 8.99 2.10 7.97
C LEU A 12 9.24 0.74 8.67
N GLY A 13 9.95 0.74 9.79
CA GLY A 13 10.23 -0.44 10.61
C GLY A 13 8.97 -1.06 11.25
N ASP A 14 7.93 -0.26 11.48
CA ASP A 14 6.63 -0.71 12.01
C ASP A 14 5.87 -1.63 11.03
N ARG A 15 6.34 -1.76 9.77
CA ARG A 15 5.79 -2.62 8.70
C ARG A 15 4.28 -2.44 8.46
N MET A 16 3.74 -1.26 8.77
CA MET A 16 2.34 -0.94 8.48
C MET A 16 2.16 -0.49 7.02
N SER A 17 1.24 -1.13 6.30
CA SER A 17 0.94 -0.81 4.89
C SER A 17 0.29 0.57 4.74
N ASN A 18 0.39 1.15 3.54
CA ASN A 18 -0.26 2.43 3.24
C ASN A 18 -1.79 2.30 3.32
N ASP A 19 -2.35 1.18 2.86
CA ASP A 19 -3.80 0.93 2.92
C ASP A 19 -4.30 0.94 4.37
N LYS A 20 -3.55 0.30 5.29
CA LYS A 20 -3.94 0.30 6.70
C LYS A 20 -3.86 1.69 7.32
N ILE A 21 -2.86 2.49 6.93
CA ILE A 21 -2.74 3.88 7.39
C ILE A 21 -3.92 4.71 6.91
N LEU A 22 -4.30 4.60 5.63
CA LEU A 22 -5.44 5.32 5.08
C LEU A 22 -6.74 4.89 5.77
N GLU A 23 -6.92 3.59 6.01
CA GLU A 23 -8.06 3.03 6.75
C GLU A 23 -8.19 3.62 8.16
N ILE A 24 -7.14 3.57 8.97
CA ILE A 24 -7.21 4.04 10.37
C ILE A 24 -7.31 5.56 10.49
N THR A 25 -6.77 6.29 9.52
CA THR A 25 -6.81 7.77 9.50
C THR A 25 -8.04 8.31 8.77
N GLY A 26 -8.83 7.44 8.14
CA GLY A 26 -9.98 7.79 7.33
C GLY A 26 -9.64 8.68 6.13
N GLN A 27 -8.36 8.69 5.71
CA GLN A 27 -7.91 9.50 4.58
C GLN A 27 -8.22 8.78 3.25
N PRO A 28 -8.63 9.53 2.22
CA PRO A 28 -8.84 8.95 0.90
C PRO A 28 -7.50 8.60 0.23
N PRO A 29 -7.50 7.67 -0.73
CA PRO A 29 -6.33 7.38 -1.54
C PRO A 29 -5.77 8.63 -2.21
N ILE A 30 -4.45 8.66 -2.42
CA ILE A 30 -3.77 9.79 -3.08
C ILE A 30 -4.30 10.03 -4.50
N GLU A 31 -4.65 8.96 -5.20
CA GLU A 31 -5.25 9.01 -6.54
C GLU A 31 -6.54 9.83 -6.54
N THR A 32 -7.45 9.53 -5.61
CA THR A 32 -8.70 10.27 -5.40
C THR A 32 -8.45 11.76 -5.14
N ILE A 33 -7.42 12.10 -4.34
CA ILE A 33 -7.03 13.49 -4.09
C ILE A 33 -6.51 14.16 -5.37
N ILE A 34 -5.70 13.46 -6.17
CA ILE A 34 -5.16 13.94 -7.44
C ILE A 34 -6.30 14.20 -8.43
N HIS A 35 -7.22 13.26 -8.62
CA HIS A 35 -8.38 13.39 -9.50
C HIS A 35 -9.22 14.62 -9.11
N ARG A 36 -9.58 14.73 -7.83
CA ARG A 36 -10.32 15.90 -7.30
C ARG A 36 -9.60 17.22 -7.60
N ASN A 37 -8.29 17.29 -7.32
CA ASN A 37 -7.53 18.52 -7.52
C ASN A 37 -7.42 18.90 -9.00
N ARG A 38 -7.29 17.91 -9.89
CA ARG A 38 -7.28 18.10 -11.34
C ARG A 38 -8.63 18.64 -11.82
N LEU A 39 -9.74 18.02 -11.43
CA LEU A 39 -11.09 18.47 -11.76
C LEU A 39 -11.42 19.84 -11.16
N ARG A 40 -10.92 20.15 -9.96
CA ARG A 40 -11.04 21.49 -9.37
C ARG A 40 -10.37 22.55 -10.25
N ARG A 41 -9.15 22.29 -10.72
CA ARG A 41 -8.41 23.21 -11.59
C ARG A 41 -9.06 23.32 -12.97
N PHE A 42 -9.56 22.20 -13.51
CA PHE A 42 -10.31 22.19 -14.76
C PHE A 42 -11.59 23.03 -14.70
N GLY A 43 -12.43 22.83 -13.68
CA GLY A 43 -13.63 23.64 -13.52
C GLY A 43 -13.32 25.12 -13.30
N HIS A 44 -12.20 25.45 -12.63
CA HIS A 44 -11.73 26.82 -12.55
C HIS A 44 -11.38 27.38 -13.94
N ALA A 45 -10.55 26.68 -14.71
CA ALA A 45 -10.18 27.08 -16.07
C ALA A 45 -11.42 27.30 -16.97
N ASN A 46 -12.44 26.44 -16.88
CA ASN A 46 -13.68 26.62 -17.64
C ASN A 46 -14.49 27.86 -17.22
N ARG A 47 -14.35 28.33 -15.98
CA ARG A 47 -15.00 29.55 -15.49
C ARG A 47 -14.15 30.82 -15.67
N MET A 48 -12.89 30.71 -16.11
CA MET A 48 -12.02 31.87 -16.21
C MET A 48 -12.45 32.79 -17.36
N MET A 49 -12.96 33.96 -16.99
CA MET A 49 -13.28 35.08 -17.86
C MET A 49 -12.35 36.25 -17.53
N ASN A 50 -12.08 37.09 -18.52
CA ASN A 50 -11.34 38.34 -18.36
C ASN A 50 -12.26 39.43 -17.78
N SER A 51 -11.69 40.60 -17.46
CA SER A 51 -12.43 41.79 -17.01
C SER A 51 -13.57 42.18 -17.94
N ASP A 52 -13.37 41.99 -19.23
CA ASP A 52 -14.30 42.40 -20.29
C ASP A 52 -15.39 41.35 -20.55
N ASN A 53 -15.52 40.37 -19.64
CA ASN A 53 -16.45 39.24 -19.74
C ASN A 53 -16.20 38.32 -20.96
N GLU A 54 -15.00 38.37 -21.51
CA GLU A 54 -14.52 37.50 -22.58
C GLU A 54 -13.81 36.25 -22.02
N PRO A 55 -13.82 35.09 -22.72
CA PRO A 55 -13.06 33.92 -22.29
C PRO A 55 -11.57 34.21 -22.14
N SER A 56 -11.00 33.84 -21.00
CA SER A 56 -9.55 34.03 -20.78
C SER A 56 -8.70 33.21 -21.76
N VAL A 57 -7.45 33.61 -21.95
CA VAL A 57 -6.49 32.86 -22.79
C VAL A 57 -6.36 31.41 -22.31
N VAL A 58 -6.37 31.18 -21.00
CA VAL A 58 -6.33 29.83 -20.41
C VAL A 58 -7.53 29.00 -20.85
N LYS A 59 -8.74 29.59 -20.80
CA LYS A 59 -9.97 28.94 -21.25
C LYS A 59 -9.92 28.64 -22.75
N LYS A 60 -9.48 29.61 -23.55
CA LYS A 60 -9.32 29.47 -25.01
C LYS A 60 -8.38 28.29 -25.35
N ILE A 61 -7.16 28.29 -24.81
CA ILE A 61 -6.16 27.23 -25.05
C ILE A 61 -6.65 25.86 -24.58
N THR A 62 -7.31 25.80 -23.41
CA THR A 62 -7.80 24.53 -22.85
C THR A 62 -8.82 23.84 -23.76
N PHE A 63 -9.58 24.61 -24.55
CA PHE A 63 -10.62 24.10 -25.45
C PHE A 63 -10.30 24.33 -26.93
N SER A 64 -9.07 24.70 -27.25
CA SER A 64 -8.60 24.83 -28.63
C SER A 64 -8.57 23.46 -29.31
N TYR A 65 -9.08 23.39 -30.53
CA TYR A 65 -9.00 22.21 -31.38
C TYR A 65 -8.33 22.59 -32.70
N PHE A 66 -7.32 21.83 -33.12
CA PHE A 66 -6.55 22.05 -34.34
C PHE A 66 -6.86 20.91 -35.32
N PRO A 67 -7.84 21.07 -36.23
CA PRO A 67 -8.35 19.97 -37.07
C PRO A 67 -7.33 19.46 -38.10
N GLU A 68 -6.46 20.34 -38.60
CA GLU A 68 -5.53 20.03 -39.69
C GLU A 68 -4.18 19.50 -39.20
N GLU A 69 -3.90 19.65 -37.90
CA GLU A 69 -2.64 19.22 -37.32
C GLU A 69 -2.80 17.84 -36.69
N LYS A 70 -2.21 16.83 -37.35
CA LYS A 70 -1.96 15.56 -36.67
C LYS A 70 -0.83 15.75 -35.68
N ARG A 71 -1.10 15.32 -34.46
CA ARG A 71 -0.12 15.36 -33.39
C ARG A 71 1.17 14.62 -33.81
N PRO A 72 2.37 15.16 -33.54
CA PRO A 72 3.61 14.45 -33.77
C PRO A 72 3.56 13.11 -33.02
N GLY A 73 3.62 12.01 -33.75
CA GLY A 73 3.67 10.68 -33.16
C GLY A 73 5.00 10.52 -32.43
N ASN A 74 4.99 10.54 -31.09
CA ASN A 74 6.24 10.43 -30.33
C ASN A 74 6.15 9.49 -29.12
N ASN A 75 6.75 8.31 -29.30
CA ASN A 75 7.62 7.46 -28.47
C ASN A 75 7.88 7.81 -26.98
N GLY A 76 6.89 8.27 -26.19
CA GLY A 76 7.07 8.32 -24.73
C GLY A 76 6.05 9.11 -23.92
N ILE A 77 5.30 10.04 -24.54
CA ILE A 77 4.28 10.81 -23.81
C ILE A 77 2.97 10.03 -23.81
N ARG A 78 2.73 9.29 -22.71
CA ARG A 78 1.59 8.35 -22.58
C ARG A 78 0.19 9.00 -22.63
N LYS A 79 -0.04 10.18 -22.02
CA LYS A 79 -1.35 10.89 -21.97
C LYS A 79 -1.17 12.39 -21.65
N MET A 80 -1.90 13.29 -22.32
CA MET A 80 -1.95 14.72 -21.97
C MET A 80 -2.72 14.99 -20.69
N TRP A 81 -2.59 16.21 -20.17
CA TRP A 81 -3.46 16.71 -19.11
C TRP A 81 -4.95 16.66 -19.50
N GLU A 82 -5.31 16.99 -20.74
CA GLU A 82 -6.71 16.91 -21.21
C GLU A 82 -7.24 15.48 -21.21
N ASP A 83 -6.45 14.51 -21.72
CA ASP A 83 -6.82 13.08 -21.71
C ASP A 83 -7.06 12.59 -20.27
N LYS A 84 -6.18 13.00 -19.35
CA LYS A 84 -6.31 12.71 -17.92
C LYS A 84 -7.55 13.36 -17.29
N VAL A 85 -7.94 14.56 -17.73
CA VAL A 85 -9.18 15.20 -17.28
C VAL A 85 -10.40 14.45 -17.81
N LYS A 86 -10.40 14.00 -19.08
CA LYS A 86 -11.49 13.20 -19.65
C LYS A 86 -11.66 11.88 -18.89
N GLU A 87 -10.56 11.19 -18.61
CA GLU A 87 -10.55 9.98 -17.79
C GLU A 87 -11.11 10.24 -16.38
N ASP A 88 -10.75 11.36 -15.74
CA ASP A 88 -11.31 11.73 -14.43
C ASP A 88 -12.81 12.03 -14.49
N ILE A 89 -13.28 12.70 -15.55
CA ILE A 89 -14.70 13.01 -15.79
C ILE A 89 -15.50 11.71 -15.94
N GLU A 90 -14.99 10.75 -16.71
CA GLU A 90 -15.58 9.42 -16.89
C GLU A 90 -15.59 8.63 -15.57
N HIS A 91 -14.47 8.63 -14.84
CA HIS A 91 -14.34 7.96 -13.55
C HIS A 91 -15.33 8.53 -12.50
N CYS A 92 -15.53 9.85 -12.51
CA CYS A 92 -16.52 10.52 -11.65
C CYS A 92 -17.96 10.47 -12.22
N GLN A 93 -18.17 9.84 -13.39
CA GLN A 93 -19.47 9.71 -14.06
C GLN A 93 -20.16 11.05 -14.32
N ILE A 94 -19.38 12.10 -14.59
CA ILE A 94 -19.90 13.45 -14.83
C ILE A 94 -20.31 13.59 -16.30
N LYS A 95 -21.61 13.69 -16.56
CA LYS A 95 -22.13 13.77 -17.94
C LYS A 95 -22.06 15.19 -18.52
N ASN A 96 -22.58 16.17 -17.80
CA ASN A 96 -22.77 17.54 -18.30
C ASN A 96 -21.70 18.52 -17.82
N TRP A 97 -20.44 18.05 -17.73
CA TRP A 97 -19.34 18.81 -17.12
C TRP A 97 -19.19 20.24 -17.65
N ARG A 98 -19.52 20.52 -18.92
CA ARG A 98 -19.47 21.87 -19.53
C ARG A 98 -20.39 22.85 -18.82
N LYS A 99 -21.60 22.42 -18.46
CA LYS A 99 -22.60 23.22 -17.75
C LYS A 99 -22.37 23.15 -16.24
N ASP A 100 -22.15 21.94 -15.72
CA ASP A 100 -22.03 21.69 -14.28
C ASP A 100 -20.83 22.44 -13.68
N SER A 101 -19.74 22.56 -14.43
CA SER A 101 -18.55 23.30 -14.00
C SER A 101 -18.73 24.82 -13.99
N LEU A 102 -19.79 25.39 -14.58
CA LEU A 102 -20.05 26.83 -14.49
C LEU A 102 -20.59 27.22 -13.11
N ASN A 103 -21.38 26.34 -12.49
CA ASN A 103 -21.82 26.50 -11.11
C ASN A 103 -20.72 25.98 -10.16
N ARG A 104 -20.09 26.89 -9.41
CA ARG A 104 -18.96 26.55 -8.53
C ARG A 104 -19.35 25.56 -7.44
N ASP A 105 -20.51 25.72 -6.83
CA ASP A 105 -20.91 24.93 -5.66
C ASP A 105 -21.37 23.54 -6.10
N HIS A 106 -22.19 23.48 -7.16
CA HIS A 106 -22.58 22.22 -7.78
C HIS A 106 -21.36 21.43 -8.28
N TRP A 107 -20.39 22.10 -8.91
CA TRP A 107 -19.15 21.46 -9.34
C TRP A 107 -18.36 20.89 -8.16
N ARG A 108 -18.26 21.65 -7.05
CA ARG A 108 -17.56 21.19 -5.85
C ARG A 108 -18.23 19.98 -5.23
N GLU A 109 -19.56 19.96 -5.19
CA GLU A 109 -20.32 18.81 -4.72
C GLU A 109 -20.05 17.56 -5.57
N LEU A 110 -20.16 17.70 -6.90
CA LEU A 110 -19.92 16.60 -7.85
C LEU A 110 -18.52 15.99 -7.71
N ILE A 111 -17.46 16.82 -7.70
CA ILE A 111 -16.08 16.32 -7.65
C ILE A 111 -15.71 15.74 -6.28
N ASN A 112 -16.46 16.08 -5.22
CA ASN A 112 -16.22 15.59 -3.86
C ASN A 112 -17.07 14.36 -3.53
N LYS A 113 -18.08 14.02 -4.33
CA LYS A 113 -18.99 12.88 -4.09
C LYS A 113 -18.25 11.57 -3.81
N ASN A 114 -17.13 11.33 -4.49
CA ASN A 114 -16.32 10.12 -4.34
C ASN A 114 -15.12 10.30 -3.38
N VAL A 115 -14.91 11.51 -2.85
CA VAL A 115 -13.82 11.84 -1.91
C VAL A 115 -14.37 11.71 -0.49
N GLN A 116 -14.62 10.47 -0.08
CA GLN A 116 -15.18 10.19 1.24
C GLN A 116 -14.05 10.15 2.27
N ASN A 117 -14.02 11.16 3.15
CA ASN A 117 -13.21 11.10 4.37
C ASN A 117 -14.01 10.33 5.41
N ARG A 118 -13.43 9.26 5.95
CA ARG A 118 -14.02 8.52 7.06
C ARG A 118 -13.59 9.16 8.38
N PRO A 119 -14.37 9.02 9.46
CA PRO A 119 -13.88 9.38 10.78
C PRO A 119 -12.62 8.58 11.11
N VAL A 120 -11.69 9.21 11.82
CA VAL A 120 -10.49 8.53 12.33
C VAL A 120 -10.92 7.37 13.22
N HIS A 121 -10.24 6.23 13.07
CA HIS A 121 -10.56 5.04 13.84
C HIS A 121 -10.39 5.31 15.34
N GLN A 122 -11.40 4.99 16.15
CA GLN A 122 -11.44 5.29 17.59
C GLN A 122 -10.21 4.75 18.33
N ASN A 123 -9.79 3.53 17.99
CA ASN A 123 -8.64 2.85 18.60
C ASN A 123 -7.32 3.02 17.83
N ILE A 124 -7.12 4.12 17.09
CA ILE A 124 -5.91 4.34 16.27
C ILE A 124 -4.61 4.16 17.07
N LYS A 125 -4.57 4.61 18.33
CA LYS A 125 -3.41 4.47 19.22
C LYS A 125 -3.06 3.01 19.51
N GLU A 126 -4.08 2.20 19.82
CA GLU A 126 -3.91 0.77 20.11
C GLU A 126 -3.41 0.02 18.87
N ILE A 127 -4.02 0.30 17.71
CA ILE A 127 -3.59 -0.32 16.46
C ILE A 127 -2.12 0.00 16.18
N ILE A 128 -1.72 1.27 16.29
CA ILE A 128 -0.31 1.67 16.08
C ILE A 128 0.61 0.96 17.09
N TYR A 129 0.19 0.85 18.34
CA TYR A 129 0.96 0.18 19.39
C TYR A 129 1.16 -1.31 19.08
N GLU A 130 0.14 -2.02 18.60
CA GLU A 130 0.25 -3.42 18.18
C GLU A 130 1.26 -3.60 17.04
N TYR A 131 1.23 -2.75 16.01
CA TYR A 131 2.19 -2.80 14.91
C TYR A 131 3.62 -2.57 15.39
N LYS A 132 3.84 -1.59 16.28
CA LYS A 132 5.13 -1.33 16.91
C LYS A 132 5.63 -2.54 17.71
N ARG A 133 4.76 -3.15 18.52
CA ARG A 133 5.10 -4.37 19.27
C ARG A 133 5.49 -5.52 18.36
N ARG A 134 4.74 -5.76 17.29
CA ARG A 134 5.04 -6.81 16.31
C ARG A 134 6.38 -6.57 15.62
N ALA A 135 6.67 -5.31 15.25
CA ALA A 135 7.95 -4.94 14.65
C ALA A 135 9.13 -5.21 15.59
N VAL A 136 9.03 -4.78 16.86
CA VAL A 136 10.07 -5.05 17.87
C VAL A 136 10.25 -6.55 18.12
N ASN A 137 9.15 -7.31 18.23
CA ASN A 137 9.22 -8.76 18.40
C ASN A 137 9.86 -9.46 17.20
N GLY A 138 9.57 -9.02 15.97
CA GLY A 138 10.21 -9.52 14.76
C GLY A 138 11.71 -9.24 14.76
N ILE A 139 12.12 -8.01 15.08
CA ILE A 139 13.53 -7.63 15.22
C ILE A 139 14.22 -8.50 16.26
N ASN A 140 13.62 -8.67 17.45
CA ASN A 140 14.18 -9.51 18.51
C ASN A 140 14.29 -10.98 18.10
N TYR A 141 13.31 -11.49 17.36
CA TYR A 141 13.36 -12.85 16.82
C TYR A 141 14.49 -13.00 15.79
N ASP A 142 14.63 -12.05 14.86
CA ASP A 142 15.67 -12.04 13.83
C ASP A 142 17.07 -11.95 14.46
N LEU A 143 17.24 -11.09 15.48
CA LEU A 143 18.45 -10.99 16.31
C LEU A 143 18.73 -12.29 17.07
N ALA A 144 17.71 -12.88 17.70
CA ALA A 144 17.87 -14.15 18.40
C ALA A 144 18.30 -15.26 17.42
N ALA A 145 17.77 -15.26 16.19
CA ALA A 145 18.09 -16.23 15.16
C ALA A 145 19.51 -16.02 14.57
N SER A 146 19.96 -14.77 14.46
CA SER A 146 21.31 -14.44 13.99
C SER A 146 22.38 -14.75 15.04
N HIS A 147 22.12 -14.43 16.30
CA HIS A 147 23.02 -14.71 17.43
C HIS A 147 22.92 -16.16 17.94
N GLY A 148 22.05 -16.99 17.37
CA GLY A 148 21.89 -18.40 17.73
C GLY A 148 21.36 -18.60 19.16
N VAL A 149 20.51 -17.67 19.62
CA VAL A 149 19.83 -17.65 20.92
C VAL A 149 18.46 -18.33 20.83
N THR A 150 17.77 -18.27 19.69
CA THR A 150 16.55 -19.05 19.43
C THR A 150 16.93 -20.51 19.18
N LYS A 151 16.53 -21.40 20.11
CA LYS A 151 16.64 -22.85 19.94
C LYS A 151 15.51 -23.31 19.04
N ILE A 152 15.77 -23.44 17.73
CA ILE A 152 14.82 -24.09 16.82
C ILE A 152 14.65 -25.54 17.30
N LYS A 153 13.42 -25.95 17.60
CA LYS A 153 13.18 -27.32 18.06
C LYS A 153 13.26 -28.26 16.87
N VAL A 154 13.87 -29.44 17.07
CA VAL A 154 13.91 -30.50 16.05
C VAL A 154 12.52 -30.84 15.51
N THR A 155 11.50 -30.80 16.37
CA THR A 155 10.09 -31.06 16.05
C THR A 155 9.40 -29.96 15.23
N GLU A 156 9.97 -28.76 15.14
CA GLU A 156 9.45 -27.67 14.30
C GLU A 156 9.93 -27.79 12.86
N ILE A 157 11.04 -28.51 12.63
CA ILE A 157 11.63 -28.71 11.30
C ILE A 157 11.23 -30.06 10.71
N LEU A 158 11.23 -31.14 11.52
CA LEU A 158 10.87 -32.45 11.04
C LEU A 158 9.35 -32.58 10.84
N VAL A 159 8.96 -33.30 9.78
CA VAL A 159 7.56 -33.61 9.48
C VAL A 159 7.21 -34.99 10.05
N LYS A 160 6.00 -35.13 10.58
CA LYS A 160 5.48 -36.40 11.09
C LYS A 160 5.05 -37.30 9.95
N ASN A 161 5.31 -38.60 10.09
CA ASN A 161 4.73 -39.61 9.21
C ASN A 161 3.27 -39.91 9.57
N THR A 162 2.63 -40.77 8.77
CA THR A 162 1.23 -41.21 8.95
C THR A 162 0.95 -41.84 10.32
N ASN A 163 1.97 -42.38 10.97
CA ASN A 163 1.88 -42.98 12.32
C ASN A 163 2.26 -41.99 13.43
N ASN A 164 2.32 -40.67 13.15
CA ASN A 164 2.65 -39.62 14.13
C ASN A 164 4.07 -39.73 14.74
N HIS A 165 5.01 -40.34 14.00
CA HIS A 165 6.43 -40.44 14.34
C HIS A 165 7.28 -39.50 13.49
N TYR A 166 8.44 -39.11 14.00
CA TYR A 166 9.46 -38.37 13.28
C TYR A 166 10.56 -39.32 12.80
N VAL A 167 11.10 -39.06 11.62
CA VAL A 167 12.25 -39.80 11.07
C VAL A 167 13.52 -38.99 11.28
N CYS A 168 14.56 -39.59 11.85
CA CYS A 168 15.85 -38.94 11.99
C CYS A 168 16.51 -38.75 10.61
N PRO A 169 16.96 -37.54 10.24
CA PRO A 169 17.56 -37.27 8.93
C PRO A 169 18.95 -37.89 8.74
N GLY A 170 19.62 -38.30 9.83
CA GLY A 170 20.96 -38.91 9.78
C GLY A 170 20.96 -40.43 9.73
N CYS A 171 20.07 -41.09 10.49
CA CYS A 171 20.05 -42.55 10.63
C CYS A 171 18.75 -43.22 10.15
N GLY A 172 17.72 -42.46 9.78
CA GLY A 172 16.46 -42.99 9.27
C GLY A 172 15.55 -43.66 10.31
N ILE A 173 15.96 -43.72 11.58
CA ILE A 173 15.16 -44.36 12.65
C ILE A 173 13.95 -43.48 13.01
N GLN A 174 12.83 -44.14 13.30
CA GLN A 174 11.58 -43.49 13.70
C GLN A 174 11.51 -43.28 15.22
N PHE A 175 11.07 -42.09 15.63
CA PHE A 175 10.93 -41.72 17.03
C PHE A 175 9.59 -41.06 17.32
N LYS A 176 9.07 -41.29 18.53
CA LYS A 176 7.96 -40.51 19.08
C LYS A 176 8.42 -39.07 19.35
N PRO A 177 7.49 -38.09 19.43
CA PRO A 177 7.80 -36.69 19.68
C PRO A 177 8.70 -36.45 20.91
N GLN A 178 8.55 -37.24 21.97
CA GLN A 178 9.33 -37.09 23.20
C GLN A 178 10.81 -37.50 23.03
N GLY A 179 11.12 -38.40 22.09
CA GLY A 179 12.46 -39.00 21.95
C GLY A 179 13.32 -38.41 20.82
N ILE A 180 12.68 -37.85 19.78
CA ILE A 180 13.40 -37.43 18.56
C ILE A 180 14.42 -36.32 18.82
N THR A 181 14.11 -35.36 19.70
CA THR A 181 14.95 -34.18 19.90
C THR A 181 16.30 -34.55 20.52
N ASN A 182 16.29 -35.43 21.54
CA ASN A 182 17.52 -35.89 22.18
C ASN A 182 18.32 -36.80 21.24
N HIS A 183 17.63 -37.66 20.48
CA HIS A 183 18.29 -38.53 19.52
C HIS A 183 19.00 -37.73 18.42
N VAL A 184 18.33 -36.79 17.77
CA VAL A 184 18.90 -36.01 16.66
C VAL A 184 20.12 -35.20 17.09
N LYS A 185 20.14 -34.71 18.34
CA LYS A 185 21.31 -34.03 18.92
C LYS A 185 22.48 -34.96 19.19
N ALA A 186 22.21 -36.20 19.60
CA ALA A 186 23.24 -37.21 19.88
C ALA A 186 23.68 -38.01 18.64
N CYS A 187 22.88 -38.00 17.57
CA CYS A 187 23.14 -38.78 16.36
C CYS A 187 24.30 -38.17 15.56
N VAL A 188 25.41 -38.92 15.46
CA VAL A 188 26.61 -38.52 14.71
C VAL A 188 26.28 -38.16 13.26
N ASN A 189 25.47 -38.99 12.61
CA ASN A 189 25.07 -38.81 11.21
C ASN A 189 24.10 -37.63 10.99
N ALA A 190 23.46 -37.13 12.06
CA ALA A 190 22.58 -35.98 11.98
C ALA A 190 23.30 -34.65 12.28
N GLN A 191 24.57 -34.66 12.70
CA GLN A 191 25.27 -33.43 13.10
C GLN A 191 25.41 -32.40 11.98
N VAL A 192 25.67 -32.85 10.74
CA VAL A 192 25.75 -31.95 9.58
C VAL A 192 24.40 -31.27 9.37
N TRP A 193 23.30 -32.04 9.46
CA TRP A 193 21.94 -31.51 9.36
C TRP A 193 21.61 -30.53 10.50
N CYS A 194 21.99 -30.86 11.74
CA CYS A 194 21.82 -29.96 12.89
C CYS A 194 22.56 -28.64 12.71
N LYS A 195 23.81 -28.67 12.21
CA LYS A 195 24.59 -27.46 11.91
C LYS A 195 23.93 -26.62 10.82
N SER A 196 23.50 -27.24 9.72
CA SER A 196 22.80 -26.54 8.62
C SER A 196 21.48 -25.90 9.06
N ASN A 197 20.78 -26.50 10.02
CA ASN A 197 19.52 -26.00 10.55
C ASN A 197 19.66 -25.21 11.86
N LYS A 198 20.89 -24.86 12.27
CA LYS A 198 21.20 -24.09 13.49
C LYS A 198 20.61 -24.68 14.78
N ILE A 199 20.50 -26.00 14.86
CA ILE A 199 20.03 -26.72 16.05
C ILE A 199 21.23 -26.97 16.98
N LYS A 200 21.21 -26.36 18.17
CA LYS A 200 22.15 -26.63 19.29
C LYS A 200 21.54 -27.62 20.27
#